data_AF-A0A8R7U2Z5-F1
#
_entry.id   AF-A0A8R7U2Z5-F1
#
_cell.length_a   1.000
_cell.length_b   1.000
_cell.length_c   1.000
_cell.angle_alpha   90.00
_cell.angle_beta   90.00
_cell.angle_gamma   90.00
#
_symmetry.space_group_name_H-M   'P 1'
#
loop_
_entity.id
_entity.type
_entity.pdbx_description
1 polymer ?
#
loop_
_entity_poly.entity_id
_entity_poly.type
_entity_poly.pdbx_seq_one_letter_code
_entity_poly.pdbx_strand_id
1 'polypeptide(L)'
;MKGEVGAKERTGLTLQNAAKVDAETKVLSARQQGEALKEEAKVNAEVQVFQNAREADVAAAMTDLAMKKAGWDRQAKVAEVEAAKAVAIRDAELQMEIEIKNALCQTEKLKAEQLSKATVQYDTQVQESNALFYGRQKVAEAALYEEMKAAEARKVQADALFFEQKMAEDAKLYAKQREAEALSLVGKAKADYVASMLAALGGDYRALRDYLMIDGGMYAEMARINASAVNGLQPKISVWSNGDGGGEGRWLGCTRCSRRCWRRCTSRPGCSRRRGWAHCPRTAP
;
A
#
# COMPACT_ATOMS: atom_id res chain seq x y z
N MET A 1 52.00 -160.20 89.37
CA MET A 1 52.72 -159.42 90.41
C MET A 1 53.33 -158.19 89.72
N LYS A 2 52.70 -157.02 89.86
CA LYS A 2 53.00 -155.97 90.87
C LYS A 2 53.96 -154.82 90.42
N GLY A 3 54.17 -154.59 89.11
CA GLY A 3 55.08 -153.51 88.63
C GLY A 3 54.49 -152.42 87.71
N GLU A 4 53.55 -152.70 86.81
CA GLU A 4 53.21 -151.73 85.73
C GLU A 4 51.71 -151.36 85.60
N VAL A 5 50.89 -151.72 86.59
CA VAL A 5 49.54 -151.12 86.73
C VAL A 5 49.67 -149.60 86.96
N GLY A 6 50.74 -149.14 87.63
CA GLY A 6 51.04 -147.71 87.83
C GLY A 6 51.68 -146.99 86.64
N ALA A 7 52.26 -147.70 85.66
CA ALA A 7 52.78 -147.08 84.44
C ALA A 7 51.63 -146.75 83.46
N LYS A 8 50.65 -147.66 83.34
CA LYS A 8 49.45 -147.47 82.51
C LYS A 8 48.48 -146.43 83.08
N GLU A 9 48.38 -146.30 84.40
CA GLU A 9 47.64 -145.21 85.04
C GLU A 9 48.31 -143.85 84.84
N ARG A 10 49.65 -143.76 84.91
CA ARG A 10 50.36 -142.51 84.59
C ARG A 10 50.22 -142.09 83.13
N THR A 11 50.28 -143.03 82.18
CA THR A 11 50.02 -142.74 80.76
C THR A 11 48.55 -142.43 80.47
N GLY A 12 47.62 -143.03 81.21
CA GLY A 12 46.20 -142.71 81.13
C GLY A 12 45.89 -141.32 81.69
N LEU A 13 46.55 -140.92 82.78
CA LEU A 13 46.41 -139.59 83.38
C LEU A 13 47.04 -138.50 82.50
N THR A 14 48.19 -138.76 81.84
CA THR A 14 48.78 -137.81 80.88
C THR A 14 47.97 -137.70 79.59
N LEU A 15 47.37 -138.79 79.09
CA LEU A 15 46.44 -138.73 77.95
C LEU A 15 45.13 -138.03 78.30
N GLN A 16 44.58 -138.24 79.50
CA GLN A 16 43.42 -137.47 79.96
C GLN A 16 43.74 -136.00 80.20
N ASN A 17 44.91 -135.67 80.74
CA ASN A 17 45.33 -134.29 80.93
C ASN A 17 45.62 -133.60 79.59
N ALA A 18 46.25 -134.29 78.63
CA ALA A 18 46.43 -133.77 77.27
C ALA A 18 45.08 -133.55 76.57
N ALA A 19 44.14 -134.50 76.65
CA ALA A 19 42.81 -134.34 76.09
C ALA A 19 42.00 -133.22 76.78
N LYS A 20 42.17 -133.02 78.10
CA LYS A 20 41.56 -131.89 78.82
C LYS A 20 42.18 -130.56 78.38
N VAL A 21 43.50 -130.47 78.26
CA VAL A 21 44.20 -129.26 77.81
C VAL A 21 43.88 -128.95 76.34
N ASP A 22 43.75 -129.95 75.46
CA ASP A 22 43.35 -129.79 74.05
C ASP A 22 41.87 -129.41 73.91
N ALA A 23 40.99 -129.93 74.77
CA ALA A 23 39.61 -129.51 74.82
C ALA A 23 39.48 -128.09 75.37
N GLU A 24 40.22 -127.75 76.42
CA GLU A 24 40.25 -126.42 77.01
C GLU A 24 40.86 -125.39 76.05
N THR A 25 41.92 -125.73 75.30
CA THR A 25 42.51 -124.84 74.28
C THR A 25 41.60 -124.67 73.07
N LYS A 26 40.89 -125.72 72.62
CA LYS A 26 39.88 -125.58 71.55
C LYS A 26 38.67 -124.75 71.97
N VAL A 27 38.23 -124.89 73.22
CA VAL A 27 37.16 -124.06 73.80
C VAL A 27 37.62 -122.62 73.96
N LEU A 28 38.86 -122.38 74.39
CA LEU A 28 39.45 -121.05 74.49
C LEU A 28 39.66 -120.40 73.11
N SER A 29 40.12 -121.13 72.10
CA SER A 29 40.30 -120.60 70.74
C SER A 29 38.96 -120.29 70.08
N ALA A 30 37.95 -121.15 70.24
CA ALA A 30 36.60 -120.88 69.75
C ALA A 30 35.95 -119.70 70.49
N ARG A 31 36.21 -119.54 71.80
CA ARG A 31 35.77 -118.39 72.59
C ARG A 31 36.46 -117.11 72.15
N GLN A 32 37.77 -117.12 71.94
CA GLN A 32 38.55 -115.98 71.42
C GLN A 32 38.12 -115.60 70.01
N GLN A 33 37.82 -116.56 69.13
CA GLN A 33 37.26 -116.29 67.80
C GLN A 33 35.84 -115.73 67.87
N GLY A 34 34.99 -116.25 68.76
CA GLY A 34 33.66 -115.70 69.00
C GLY A 34 33.69 -114.29 69.60
N GLU A 35 34.66 -113.99 70.46
CA GLU A 35 34.90 -112.64 70.99
C GLU A 35 35.48 -111.72 69.90
N ALA A 36 36.44 -112.18 69.08
CA ALA A 36 36.99 -111.43 67.96
C ALA A 36 35.93 -111.09 66.90
N LEU A 37 35.07 -112.04 66.51
CA LEU A 37 33.98 -111.80 65.56
C LEU A 37 32.92 -110.85 66.12
N LYS A 38 32.66 -110.89 67.44
CA LYS A 38 31.77 -109.92 68.09
C LYS A 38 32.38 -108.52 68.10
N GLU A 39 33.67 -108.41 68.39
CA GLU A 39 34.36 -107.12 68.36
C GLU A 39 34.51 -106.60 66.93
N GLU A 40 34.80 -107.43 65.93
CA GLU A 40 34.78 -107.03 64.52
C GLU A 40 33.38 -106.58 64.07
N ALA A 41 32.33 -107.29 64.46
CA ALA A 41 30.95 -106.89 64.14
C ALA A 41 30.58 -105.56 64.81
N LYS A 42 31.01 -105.32 66.06
CA LYS A 42 30.83 -104.04 66.76
C LYS A 42 31.62 -102.91 66.07
N VAL A 43 32.90 -103.13 65.78
CA VAL A 43 33.76 -102.17 65.09
C VAL A 43 33.20 -101.86 63.70
N ASN A 44 32.73 -102.85 62.95
CA ASN A 44 32.12 -102.64 61.64
C ASN A 44 30.79 -101.88 61.74
N ALA A 45 29.97 -102.15 62.76
CA ALA A 45 28.75 -101.40 63.01
C ALA A 45 29.07 -99.94 63.40
N GLU A 46 30.06 -99.71 64.24
CA GLU A 46 30.54 -98.37 64.61
C GLU A 46 31.11 -97.61 63.39
N VAL A 47 31.88 -98.28 62.53
CA VAL A 47 32.39 -97.73 61.28
C VAL A 47 31.25 -97.37 60.33
N GLN A 48 30.23 -98.23 60.19
CA GLN A 48 29.05 -97.93 59.37
C GLN A 48 28.22 -96.77 59.92
N VAL A 49 28.01 -96.69 61.24
CA VAL A 49 27.32 -95.56 61.87
C VAL A 49 28.11 -94.27 61.65
N PHE A 50 29.43 -94.32 61.75
CA PHE A 50 30.29 -93.16 61.49
C PHE A 50 30.27 -92.75 60.01
N GLN A 51 30.28 -93.70 59.07
CA GLN A 51 30.16 -93.43 57.63
C GLN A 51 28.80 -92.82 57.30
N ASN A 52 27.70 -93.39 57.80
CA ASN A 52 26.35 -92.86 57.62
C ASN A 52 26.22 -91.45 58.21
N ALA A 53 26.78 -91.21 59.39
CA ALA A 53 26.81 -89.88 59.99
C ALA A 53 27.62 -88.90 59.14
N ARG A 54 28.78 -89.32 58.62
CA ARG A 54 29.61 -88.49 57.73
C ARG A 54 28.93 -88.19 56.41
N GLU A 55 28.24 -89.16 55.82
CA GLU A 55 27.46 -88.98 54.59
C GLU A 55 26.28 -88.04 54.83
N ALA A 56 25.59 -88.13 55.96
CA ALA A 56 24.54 -87.18 56.35
C ALA A 56 25.10 -85.76 56.52
N ASP A 57 26.26 -85.59 57.16
CA ASP A 57 26.94 -84.30 57.30
C ASP A 57 27.36 -83.73 55.93
N VAL A 58 27.89 -84.58 55.05
CA VAL A 58 28.28 -84.17 53.69
C VAL A 58 27.06 -83.80 52.86
N ALA A 59 25.96 -84.54 52.97
CA ALA A 59 24.70 -84.23 52.29
C ALA A 59 24.10 -82.91 52.80
N ALA A 60 24.09 -82.68 54.12
CA ALA A 60 23.65 -81.43 54.72
C ALA A 60 24.51 -80.23 54.25
N ALA A 61 25.83 -80.40 54.25
CA ALA A 61 26.75 -79.38 53.74
C ALA A 61 26.56 -79.11 52.24
N MET A 62 26.27 -80.14 51.45
CA MET A 62 25.94 -80.00 50.03
C MET A 62 24.62 -79.27 49.80
N THR A 63 23.58 -79.55 50.59
CA THR A 63 22.31 -78.81 50.51
C THR A 63 22.48 -77.36 50.92
N ASP A 64 23.26 -77.07 51.95
CA ASP A 64 23.55 -75.71 52.39
C ASP A 64 24.35 -74.93 51.35
N LEU A 65 25.35 -75.59 50.74
CA LEU A 65 26.14 -75.02 49.66
C LEU A 65 25.25 -74.76 48.42
N ALA A 66 24.35 -75.69 48.08
CA ALA A 66 23.39 -75.51 46.99
C ALA A 66 22.42 -74.36 47.27
N MET A 67 21.89 -74.24 48.50
CA MET A 67 21.03 -73.12 48.89
C MET A 67 21.78 -71.78 48.84
N LYS A 68 23.05 -71.74 49.27
CA LYS A 68 23.89 -70.53 49.17
C LYS A 68 24.16 -70.15 47.72
N LYS A 69 24.50 -71.12 46.85
CA LYS A 69 24.67 -70.88 45.41
C LYS A 69 23.40 -70.34 44.75
N ALA A 70 22.25 -70.96 45.00
CA ALA A 70 20.97 -70.47 44.48
C ALA A 70 20.60 -69.07 45.02
N GLY A 71 20.96 -68.79 46.28
CA GLY A 71 20.82 -67.46 46.87
C GLY A 71 21.66 -66.41 46.16
N TRP A 72 22.93 -66.70 45.89
CA TRP A 72 23.83 -65.81 45.15
C TRP A 72 23.39 -65.64 43.69
N ASP A 73 22.97 -66.71 43.01
CA ASP A 73 22.46 -66.64 41.64
C ASP A 73 21.18 -65.78 41.55
N ARG A 74 20.29 -65.90 42.55
CA ARG A 74 19.11 -65.04 42.64
C ARG A 74 19.51 -63.59 42.88
N GLN A 75 20.46 -63.32 43.76
CA GLN A 75 20.96 -61.96 44.02
C GLN A 75 21.61 -61.36 42.78
N ALA A 76 22.42 -62.13 42.05
CA ALA A 76 23.03 -61.70 40.79
C ALA A 76 21.97 -61.33 39.74
N LYS A 77 20.96 -62.20 39.53
CA LYS A 77 19.87 -61.92 38.59
C LYS A 77 19.00 -60.73 38.99
N VAL A 78 18.73 -60.58 40.29
CA VAL A 78 17.99 -59.40 40.80
C VAL A 78 18.80 -58.13 40.55
N ALA A 79 20.10 -58.13 40.85
CA ALA A 79 20.97 -56.99 40.58
C ALA A 79 21.05 -56.65 39.09
N GLU A 80 21.14 -57.64 38.19
CA GLU A 80 21.12 -57.42 36.74
C GLU A 80 19.80 -56.81 36.26
N VAL A 81 18.66 -57.32 36.73
CA VAL A 81 17.34 -56.79 36.35
C VAL A 81 17.10 -55.39 36.92
N GLU A 82 17.52 -55.13 38.15
CA GLU A 82 17.43 -53.81 38.77
C GLU A 82 18.32 -52.79 38.02
N ALA A 83 19.54 -53.17 37.66
CA ALA A 83 20.41 -52.33 36.84
C ALA A 83 19.80 -52.06 35.45
N ALA A 84 19.27 -53.09 34.77
CA ALA A 84 18.63 -52.93 33.47
C ALA A 84 17.38 -52.04 33.54
N LYS A 85 16.55 -52.20 34.57
CA LYS A 85 15.37 -51.35 34.80
C LYS A 85 15.76 -49.93 35.16
N ALA A 86 16.82 -49.72 35.94
CA ALA A 86 17.32 -48.39 36.26
C ALA A 86 17.78 -47.65 35.00
N VAL A 87 18.49 -48.33 34.08
CA VAL A 87 18.86 -47.76 32.78
C VAL A 87 17.61 -47.43 31.96
N ALA A 88 16.65 -48.36 31.85
CA ALA A 88 15.43 -48.14 31.09
C ALA A 88 14.57 -46.96 31.62
N ILE A 89 14.53 -46.76 32.94
CA ILE A 89 13.85 -45.59 33.54
C ILE A 89 14.56 -44.30 33.14
N ARG A 90 15.90 -44.27 33.18
CA ARG A 90 16.68 -43.08 32.78
C ARG A 90 16.53 -42.78 31.30
N ASP A 91 16.54 -43.79 30.44
CA ASP A 91 16.31 -43.61 29.01
C ASP A 91 14.90 -43.07 28.73
N ALA A 92 13.88 -43.55 29.46
CA ALA A 92 12.51 -43.03 29.34
C ALA A 92 12.38 -41.59 29.84
N GLU A 93 13.00 -41.24 30.97
CA GLU A 93 13.07 -39.86 31.48
C GLU A 93 13.72 -38.92 30.46
N LEU A 94 14.86 -39.32 29.89
CA LEU A 94 15.57 -38.55 28.87
C LEU A 94 14.74 -38.39 27.60
N GLN A 95 14.03 -39.44 27.18
CA GLN A 95 13.15 -39.37 26.02
C GLN A 95 12.00 -38.38 26.24
N MET A 96 11.38 -38.39 27.42
CA MET A 96 10.35 -37.40 27.78
C MET A 96 10.92 -35.97 27.76
N GLU A 97 12.14 -35.77 28.28
CA GLU A 97 12.78 -34.44 28.22
C GLU A 97 13.07 -33.99 26.78
N ILE A 98 13.51 -34.89 25.90
CA ILE A 98 13.74 -34.59 24.49
C ILE A 98 12.44 -34.18 23.82
N GLU A 99 11.34 -34.88 24.09
CA GLU A 99 10.03 -34.54 23.53
C GLU A 99 9.51 -33.19 24.03
N ILE A 100 9.66 -32.90 25.33
CA ILE A 100 9.31 -31.59 25.89
C ILE A 100 10.15 -30.49 25.24
N LYS A 101 11.46 -30.67 25.12
CA LYS A 101 12.36 -29.70 24.48
C LYS A 101 12.01 -29.50 23.01
N ASN A 102 11.69 -30.57 22.29
CA ASN A 102 11.27 -30.51 20.90
C ASN A 102 9.95 -29.76 20.75
N ALA A 103 8.97 -30.04 21.60
CA ALA A 103 7.68 -29.34 21.61
C ALA A 103 7.87 -27.84 21.91
N LEU A 104 8.63 -27.49 22.95
CA LEU A 104 8.95 -26.10 23.27
C LEU A 104 9.62 -25.39 22.09
N CYS A 105 10.64 -26.01 21.50
CA CYS A 105 11.36 -25.44 20.36
C CYS A 105 10.44 -25.23 19.14
N GLN A 106 9.48 -26.14 18.89
CA GLN A 106 8.47 -25.94 17.85
C GLN A 106 7.53 -24.78 18.17
N THR A 107 7.07 -24.64 19.43
CA THR A 107 6.22 -23.50 19.80
C THR A 107 6.95 -22.17 19.67
N GLU A 108 8.24 -22.12 20.00
CA GLU A 108 9.07 -20.93 19.85
C GLU A 108 9.30 -20.58 18.38
N LYS A 109 9.57 -21.58 17.53
CA LYS A 109 9.65 -21.39 16.07
C LYS A 109 8.35 -20.82 15.51
N LEU A 110 7.21 -21.41 15.86
CA LEU A 110 5.90 -20.94 15.41
C LEU A 110 5.60 -19.51 15.92
N LYS A 111 5.94 -19.20 17.17
CA LYS A 111 5.83 -17.84 17.71
C LYS A 111 6.71 -16.86 16.94
N ALA A 112 7.96 -17.21 16.65
CA ALA A 112 8.87 -16.37 15.88
C ALA A 112 8.38 -16.15 14.44
N GLU A 113 7.86 -17.20 13.78
CA GLU A 113 7.25 -17.09 12.45
C GLU A 113 5.98 -16.22 12.46
N GLN A 114 5.13 -16.35 13.47
CA GLN A 114 3.93 -15.52 13.61
C GLN A 114 4.28 -14.06 13.90
N LEU A 115 5.23 -13.81 14.80
CA LEU A 115 5.70 -12.47 15.12
C LEU A 115 6.36 -11.81 13.91
N SER A 116 7.26 -12.50 13.20
CA SER A 116 7.89 -11.96 11.99
C SER A 116 6.86 -11.67 10.89
N LYS A 117 5.88 -12.56 10.65
CA LYS A 117 4.77 -12.29 9.72
C LYS A 117 3.96 -11.06 10.13
N ALA A 118 3.62 -10.93 11.41
CA ALA A 118 2.87 -9.79 11.93
C ALA A 118 3.65 -8.48 11.80
N THR A 119 4.96 -8.48 12.09
CA THR A 119 5.83 -7.30 11.93
C THR A 119 5.90 -6.88 10.46
N VAL A 120 6.13 -7.81 9.54
CA VAL A 120 6.18 -7.50 8.10
C VAL A 120 4.83 -6.97 7.60
N GLN A 121 3.72 -7.57 8.02
CA GLN A 121 2.38 -7.08 7.65
C GLN A 121 2.12 -5.67 8.19
N TYR A 122 2.49 -5.42 9.45
CA TYR A 122 2.39 -4.10 10.06
C TYR A 122 3.22 -3.06 9.27
N ASP A 123 4.49 -3.37 8.99
CA ASP A 123 5.38 -2.46 8.24
C ASP A 123 4.84 -2.19 6.83
N THR A 124 4.30 -3.22 6.16
CA THR A 124 3.67 -3.09 4.83
C THR A 124 2.47 -2.15 4.90
N GLN A 125 1.57 -2.34 5.86
CA GLN A 125 0.39 -1.48 6.03
C GLN A 125 0.78 -0.03 6.37
N VAL A 126 1.80 0.17 7.19
CA VAL A 126 2.33 1.50 7.51
C VAL A 126 2.88 2.17 6.24
N GLN A 127 3.65 1.44 5.43
CA GLN A 127 4.17 1.97 4.17
C GLN A 127 3.06 2.28 3.16
N GLU A 128 2.07 1.41 3.01
CA GLU A 128 0.91 1.64 2.13
C GLU A 128 0.10 2.87 2.57
N SER A 129 -0.22 2.97 3.87
CA SER A 129 -0.94 4.11 4.43
C SER A 129 -0.16 5.42 4.22
N ASN A 130 1.15 5.41 4.48
CA ASN A 130 2.01 6.56 4.25
C ASN A 130 2.06 6.93 2.76
N ALA A 131 2.19 5.95 1.86
CA ALA A 131 2.20 6.19 0.41
C ALA A 131 0.88 6.82 -0.06
N LEU A 132 -0.26 6.34 0.43
CA LEU A 132 -1.57 6.91 0.15
C LEU A 132 -1.70 8.34 0.67
N PHE A 133 -1.20 8.61 1.88
CA PHE A 133 -1.19 9.95 2.46
C PHE A 133 -0.35 10.92 1.62
N TYR A 134 0.89 10.54 1.28
CA TYR A 134 1.76 11.35 0.43
C TYR A 134 1.17 11.56 -0.97
N GLY A 135 0.56 10.53 -1.56
CA GLY A 135 -0.11 10.64 -2.85
C GLY A 135 -1.26 11.66 -2.82
N ARG A 136 -2.13 11.60 -1.80
CA ARG A 136 -3.22 12.57 -1.61
C ARG A 136 -2.71 13.98 -1.39
N GLN A 137 -1.67 14.14 -0.57
CA GLN A 137 -1.05 15.44 -0.32
C GLN A 137 -0.51 16.04 -1.62
N LYS A 138 0.18 15.26 -2.45
CA LYS A 138 0.72 15.74 -3.73
C LYS A 138 -0.36 16.12 -4.73
N VAL A 139 -1.46 15.36 -4.79
CA VAL A 139 -2.61 15.71 -5.64
C VAL A 139 -3.26 17.01 -5.16
N ALA A 140 -3.44 17.18 -3.84
CA ALA A 140 -4.00 18.41 -3.29
C ALA A 140 -3.07 19.61 -3.50
N GLU A 141 -1.77 19.46 -3.27
CA GLU A 141 -0.77 20.50 -3.54
C GLU A 141 -0.74 20.90 -5.03
N ALA A 142 -0.84 19.93 -5.94
CA ALA A 142 -0.91 20.18 -7.37
C ALA A 142 -2.18 20.95 -7.75
N ALA A 143 -3.35 20.54 -7.24
CA ALA A 143 -4.61 21.23 -7.51
C ALA A 143 -4.58 22.68 -7.00
N LEU A 144 -4.08 22.91 -5.78
CA LEU A 144 -3.92 24.26 -5.23
C LEU A 144 -2.96 25.10 -6.06
N TYR A 145 -1.86 24.51 -6.54
CA TYR A 145 -0.91 25.21 -7.40
C TYR A 145 -1.54 25.64 -8.74
N GLU A 146 -2.30 24.74 -9.38
CA GLU A 146 -3.03 25.05 -10.61
C GLU A 146 -4.06 26.15 -10.40
N GLU A 147 -4.82 26.11 -9.30
CA GLU A 147 -5.78 27.16 -8.95
C GLU A 147 -5.10 28.51 -8.68
N MET A 148 -3.99 28.52 -7.93
CA MET A 148 -3.22 29.74 -7.70
C MET A 148 -2.72 30.34 -9.01
N LYS A 149 -2.18 29.51 -9.92
CA LYS A 149 -1.69 29.97 -11.22
C LYS A 149 -2.81 30.47 -12.13
N ALA A 150 -3.96 29.81 -12.13
CA ALA A 150 -5.13 30.26 -12.86
C ALA A 150 -5.68 31.59 -12.30
N ALA A 151 -5.70 31.76 -10.98
CA ALA A 151 -6.12 32.99 -10.34
C ALA A 151 -5.13 34.14 -10.61
N GLU A 152 -3.83 33.90 -10.54
CA GLU A 152 -2.79 34.86 -10.93
C GLU A 152 -2.95 35.29 -12.40
N ALA A 153 -3.13 34.33 -13.31
CA ALA A 153 -3.34 34.63 -14.72
C ALA A 153 -4.60 35.49 -14.95
N ARG A 154 -5.70 35.20 -14.25
CA ARG A 154 -6.92 36.02 -14.30
C ARG A 154 -6.71 37.43 -13.75
N LYS A 155 -5.96 37.59 -12.66
CA LYS A 155 -5.60 38.90 -12.11
C LYS A 155 -4.81 39.72 -13.13
N VAL A 156 -3.76 39.13 -13.70
CA VAL A 156 -2.94 39.81 -14.72
C VAL A 156 -3.77 40.19 -15.95
N GLN A 157 -4.69 39.32 -16.39
CA GLN A 157 -5.61 39.64 -17.48
C GLN A 157 -6.57 40.78 -17.12
N ALA A 158 -7.16 40.76 -15.93
CA ALA A 158 -8.05 41.83 -15.46
C ALA A 158 -7.30 43.16 -15.32
N ASP A 159 -6.08 43.15 -14.78
CA ASP A 159 -5.22 44.32 -14.63
C ASP A 159 -4.83 44.89 -16.00
N ALA A 160 -4.51 44.03 -16.97
CA ALA A 160 -4.24 44.46 -18.35
C ALA A 160 -5.46 45.13 -19.00
N LEU A 161 -6.64 44.51 -18.90
CA LEU A 161 -7.89 45.08 -19.42
C LEU A 161 -8.26 46.40 -18.73
N PHE A 162 -8.08 46.48 -17.42
CA PHE A 162 -8.29 47.70 -16.65
C PHE A 162 -7.36 48.82 -17.12
N PHE A 163 -6.08 48.51 -17.35
CA PHE A 163 -5.10 49.47 -17.83
C PHE A 163 -5.44 49.96 -19.24
N GLU A 164 -5.85 49.07 -20.15
CA GLU A 164 -6.30 49.44 -21.50
C GLU A 164 -7.51 50.37 -21.48
N GLN A 165 -8.54 50.03 -20.69
CA GLN A 165 -9.73 50.86 -20.54
C GLN A 165 -9.40 52.22 -19.96
N LYS A 166 -8.58 52.25 -18.91
CA LYS A 166 -8.14 53.50 -18.28
C LYS A 166 -7.43 54.40 -19.28
N MET A 167 -6.47 53.88 -20.04
CA MET A 167 -5.74 54.66 -21.05
C MET A 167 -6.66 55.15 -22.18
N ALA A 168 -7.64 54.34 -22.59
CA ALA A 168 -8.63 54.74 -23.60
C ALA A 168 -9.56 55.85 -23.11
N GLU A 169 -10.04 55.78 -21.86
CA GLU A 169 -10.89 56.82 -21.27
C GLU A 169 -10.11 58.10 -20.96
N ASP A 170 -8.89 57.99 -20.43
CA ASP A 170 -7.99 59.13 -20.22
C ASP A 170 -7.67 59.84 -21.54
N ALA A 171 -7.46 59.09 -22.64
CA ALA A 171 -7.30 59.65 -23.97
C ALA A 171 -8.55 60.39 -24.48
N LYS A 172 -9.76 59.85 -24.23
CA LYS A 172 -11.03 60.51 -24.58
C LYS A 172 -11.26 61.78 -23.76
N LEU A 173 -10.95 61.76 -22.46
CA LEU A 173 -11.05 62.93 -21.60
C LEU A 173 -10.08 64.02 -22.05
N TYR A 174 -8.84 63.65 -22.36
CA TYR A 174 -7.84 64.58 -22.88
C TYR A 174 -8.28 65.21 -24.21
N ALA A 175 -8.82 64.41 -25.14
CA ALA A 175 -9.35 64.92 -26.41
C ALA A 175 -10.48 65.94 -26.18
N LYS A 176 -11.45 65.62 -25.32
CA LYS A 176 -12.56 66.52 -24.97
C LYS A 176 -12.10 67.80 -24.27
N GLN A 177 -11.10 67.70 -23.38
CA GLN A 177 -10.50 68.87 -22.74
C GLN A 177 -9.87 69.79 -23.78
N ARG A 178 -9.12 69.25 -24.74
CA ARG A 178 -8.52 70.04 -25.83
C ARG A 178 -9.56 70.64 -26.78
N GLU A 179 -10.63 69.90 -27.09
CA GLU A 179 -11.77 70.43 -27.85
C GLU A 179 -12.47 71.58 -27.10
N ALA A 180 -12.71 71.44 -25.80
CA ALA A 180 -13.31 72.48 -24.97
C ALA A 180 -12.41 73.72 -24.85
N GLU A 181 -11.11 73.52 -24.64
CA GLU A 181 -10.12 74.60 -24.63
C GLU A 181 -10.09 75.33 -25.98
N ALA A 182 -10.06 74.59 -27.10
CA ALA A 182 -10.08 75.17 -28.43
C ALA A 182 -11.37 75.98 -28.68
N LEU A 183 -12.54 75.46 -28.32
CA LEU A 183 -13.81 76.19 -28.41
C LEU A 183 -13.82 77.43 -27.52
N SER A 184 -13.25 77.35 -26.31
CA SER A 184 -13.13 78.50 -25.41
C SER A 184 -12.22 79.59 -25.97
N LEU A 185 -11.12 79.22 -26.64
CA LEU A 185 -10.23 80.15 -27.31
C LEU A 185 -10.91 80.81 -28.51
N VAL A 186 -11.62 80.04 -29.33
CA VAL A 186 -12.44 80.59 -30.42
C VAL A 186 -13.54 81.51 -29.87
N GLY A 187 -14.18 81.13 -28.76
CA GLY A 187 -15.18 81.96 -28.08
C GLY A 187 -14.60 83.28 -27.57
N LYS A 188 -13.43 83.24 -26.93
CA LYS A 188 -12.69 84.44 -26.50
C LYS A 188 -12.29 85.31 -27.70
N ALA A 189 -11.72 84.72 -28.75
CA ALA A 189 -11.36 85.45 -29.96
C ALA A 189 -12.57 86.11 -30.63
N LYS A 190 -13.74 85.44 -30.67
CA LYS A 190 -15.00 86.04 -31.17
C LYS A 190 -15.50 87.17 -30.26
N ALA A 191 -15.42 87.00 -28.94
CA ALA A 191 -15.82 88.03 -27.99
C ALA A 191 -14.92 89.27 -28.11
N ASP A 192 -13.60 89.07 -28.18
CA ASP A 192 -12.61 90.13 -28.36
C ASP A 192 -12.79 90.83 -29.72
N TYR A 193 -13.08 90.08 -30.79
CA TYR A 193 -13.39 90.64 -32.10
C TYR A 193 -14.62 91.56 -32.05
N VAL A 194 -15.73 91.10 -31.48
CA VAL A 194 -16.94 91.90 -31.34
C VAL A 194 -16.70 93.12 -30.44
N ALA A 195 -15.96 92.96 -29.34
CA ALA A 195 -15.61 94.06 -28.44
C ALA A 195 -14.74 95.12 -29.13
N SER A 196 -13.74 94.70 -29.92
CA SER A 196 -12.87 95.61 -30.68
C SER A 196 -13.65 96.39 -31.75
N MET A 197 -14.61 95.75 -32.42
CA MET A 197 -15.46 96.40 -33.41
C MET A 197 -16.45 97.39 -32.75
N LEU A 198 -17.03 97.02 -31.61
CA LEU A 198 -17.88 97.90 -30.82
C LEU A 198 -17.12 99.15 -30.34
N ALA A 199 -15.85 98.98 -29.92
CA ALA A 199 -14.98 100.08 -29.55
C ALA A 199 -14.66 101.00 -30.75
N ALA A 200 -14.36 100.44 -31.93
CA ALA A 200 -14.08 101.20 -33.15
C ALA A 200 -15.30 102.01 -33.64
N LEU A 201 -16.51 101.50 -33.44
CA LEU A 201 -17.78 102.16 -33.81
C LEU A 201 -18.29 103.15 -32.73
N GLY A 202 -17.48 103.46 -31.71
CA GLY A 202 -17.84 104.42 -30.66
C GLY A 202 -18.95 103.93 -29.73
N GLY A 203 -19.21 102.63 -29.66
CA GLY A 203 -20.23 102.03 -28.79
C GLY A 203 -21.65 102.01 -29.36
N ASP A 204 -21.86 102.42 -30.61
CA ASP A 204 -23.20 102.35 -31.23
C ASP A 204 -23.58 100.90 -31.61
N TYR A 205 -24.44 100.32 -30.78
CA TYR A 205 -24.95 98.96 -30.96
C TYR A 205 -25.73 98.76 -32.26
N ARG A 206 -26.41 99.79 -32.78
CA ARG A 206 -27.24 99.67 -33.99
C ARG A 206 -26.38 99.44 -35.23
N ALA A 207 -25.34 100.24 -35.39
CA ALA A 207 -24.41 100.13 -36.52
C ALA A 207 -23.67 98.77 -36.51
N LEU A 208 -23.25 98.30 -35.32
CA LEU A 208 -22.59 97.00 -35.18
C LEU A 208 -23.52 95.84 -35.58
N ARG A 209 -24.77 95.87 -35.11
CA ARG A 209 -25.78 94.85 -35.45
C ARG A 209 -26.02 94.81 -36.96
N ASP A 210 -26.22 95.96 -37.59
CA ASP A 210 -26.50 96.04 -39.03
C ASP A 210 -25.30 95.53 -39.85
N TYR A 211 -24.07 95.89 -39.46
CA TYR A 211 -22.86 95.36 -40.07
C TYR A 211 -22.76 93.83 -39.94
N LEU A 212 -22.97 93.27 -38.75
CA LEU A 212 -22.94 91.82 -38.53
C LEU A 212 -24.04 91.09 -39.31
N MET A 213 -25.21 91.71 -39.49
CA MET A 213 -26.29 91.16 -40.31
C MET A 213 -25.95 91.14 -41.80
N ILE A 214 -25.23 92.15 -42.29
CA ILE A 214 -24.77 92.21 -43.69
C ILE A 214 -23.61 91.23 -43.91
N ASP A 215 -22.58 91.24 -43.06
CA ASP A 215 -21.39 90.37 -43.17
C ASP A 215 -21.73 88.89 -42.97
N GLY A 216 -22.65 88.60 -42.03
CA GLY A 216 -23.21 87.27 -41.85
C GLY A 216 -24.10 86.79 -43.00
N GLY A 217 -24.30 87.60 -44.05
CA GLY A 217 -25.08 87.23 -45.24
C GLY A 217 -26.56 86.98 -44.96
N MET A 218 -27.08 87.46 -43.83
CA MET A 218 -28.42 87.11 -43.35
C MET A 218 -29.51 87.50 -44.35
N TYR A 219 -29.35 88.62 -45.04
CA TYR A 219 -30.27 89.05 -46.09
C TYR A 219 -30.27 88.12 -47.31
N ALA A 220 -29.10 87.60 -47.70
CA ALA A 220 -29.00 86.64 -48.80
C ALA A 220 -29.63 85.28 -48.41
N GLU A 221 -29.43 84.81 -47.19
CA GLU A 221 -30.06 83.59 -46.68
C GLU A 221 -31.57 83.76 -46.48
N MET A 222 -32.04 84.92 -45.99
CA MET A 222 -33.47 85.23 -45.93
C MET A 222 -34.10 85.22 -47.32
N ALA A 223 -33.44 85.82 -48.32
CA ALA A 223 -33.91 85.77 -49.71
C ALA A 223 -33.95 84.33 -50.24
N ARG A 224 -32.95 83.50 -49.93
CA ARG A 224 -32.90 82.08 -50.31
C ARG A 224 -34.02 81.27 -49.65
N ILE A 225 -34.25 81.44 -48.34
CA ILE A 225 -35.33 80.75 -47.60
C ILE A 225 -36.68 81.19 -48.17
N ASN A 226 -36.91 82.49 -48.35
CA ASN A 226 -38.14 83.00 -48.95
C ASN A 226 -38.36 82.46 -50.37
N ALA A 227 -37.31 82.45 -51.21
CA ALA A 227 -37.38 81.84 -52.53
C ALA A 227 -37.70 80.34 -52.46
N SER A 228 -37.08 79.58 -51.55
CA SER A 228 -37.35 78.15 -51.37
C SER A 228 -38.77 77.85 -50.90
N ALA A 229 -39.32 78.70 -50.01
CA ALA A 229 -40.70 78.60 -49.55
C ALA A 229 -41.71 78.93 -50.67
N VAL A 230 -41.38 79.88 -51.55
CA VAL A 230 -42.21 80.22 -52.73
C VAL A 230 -42.08 79.18 -53.85
N ASN A 231 -40.94 78.49 -53.97
CA ASN A 231 -40.67 77.51 -55.03
C ASN A 231 -41.55 76.23 -54.97
N GLY A 232 -42.32 76.04 -53.90
CA GLY A 232 -43.27 74.92 -53.74
C GLY A 232 -44.74 75.35 -53.68
N LEU A 233 -45.03 76.65 -53.61
CA LEU A 233 -46.39 77.16 -53.70
C LEU A 233 -46.74 77.24 -55.18
N GLN A 234 -47.77 76.50 -55.61
CA GLN A 234 -48.46 76.77 -56.88
C GLN A 234 -49.54 77.82 -56.60
N PRO A 235 -49.28 79.14 -56.72
CA PRO A 235 -50.36 80.09 -56.65
C PRO A 235 -51.28 79.86 -57.86
N LYS A 236 -52.57 79.60 -57.60
CA LYS A 236 -53.60 79.80 -58.63
C LYS A 236 -53.70 81.30 -58.84
N ILE A 237 -52.88 81.84 -59.73
CA ILE A 237 -52.98 83.24 -60.16
C ILE A 237 -54.24 83.34 -61.02
N SER A 238 -55.34 83.81 -60.46
CA SER A 238 -56.47 84.29 -61.26
C SER A 238 -56.04 85.62 -61.88
N VAL A 239 -55.51 85.57 -63.10
CA VAL A 239 -55.28 86.76 -63.91
C VAL A 239 -56.64 87.32 -64.27
N TRP A 240 -57.03 88.44 -63.67
CA TRP A 240 -58.14 89.23 -64.20
C TRP A 240 -57.60 90.00 -65.42
N SER A 241 -57.64 89.38 -66.60
CA SER A 241 -57.38 90.08 -67.86
C SER A 241 -58.69 90.65 -68.39
N ASN A 242 -58.91 91.96 -68.23
CA ASN A 242 -59.76 92.72 -69.13
C ASN A 242 -58.85 93.30 -70.21
N GLY A 243 -59.03 92.80 -71.43
CA GLY A 243 -58.09 93.00 -72.53
C GLY A 243 -58.21 94.35 -73.24
N ASP A 244 -57.13 94.71 -73.94
CA ASP A 244 -57.18 95.03 -75.36
C ASP A 244 -55.80 94.84 -76.04
N GLY A 245 -55.83 94.28 -77.25
CA GLY A 245 -54.93 94.64 -78.36
C GLY A 245 -53.46 94.17 -78.42
N GLY A 246 -53.24 92.96 -78.96
CA GLY A 246 -52.37 92.78 -80.15
C GLY A 246 -50.85 92.54 -79.98
N GLY A 247 -50.34 91.57 -80.74
CA GLY A 247 -48.96 91.60 -81.25
C GLY A 247 -48.14 90.32 -81.09
N GLU A 248 -47.86 89.66 -82.21
CA GLU A 248 -47.08 88.43 -82.38
C GLU A 248 -45.62 88.49 -81.91
N GLY A 249 -45.07 87.31 -81.57
CA GLY A 249 -43.64 87.15 -81.26
C GLY A 249 -43.20 85.69 -81.10
N ARG A 250 -43.34 84.90 -82.17
CA ARG A 250 -42.77 83.55 -82.32
C ARG A 250 -41.25 83.56 -82.14
N TRP A 251 -40.70 82.70 -81.28
CA TRP A 251 -39.35 82.13 -81.48
C TRP A 251 -39.31 80.66 -81.04
N LEU A 252 -39.35 79.79 -82.05
CA LEU A 252 -38.90 78.40 -81.99
C LEU A 252 -37.37 78.41 -81.85
N GLY A 253 -36.86 77.74 -80.82
CA GLY A 253 -35.43 77.51 -80.63
C GLY A 253 -35.20 76.07 -80.19
N CYS A 254 -35.24 75.15 -81.14
CA CYS A 254 -34.75 73.79 -80.95
C CYS A 254 -33.22 73.79 -81.13
N THR A 255 -32.47 73.45 -80.08
CA THR A 255 -31.08 72.96 -80.23
C THR A 255 -30.90 71.68 -79.46
N ARG A 256 -31.06 70.59 -80.21
CA ARG A 256 -30.46 69.28 -79.93
C ARG A 256 -28.94 69.46 -79.97
N CYS A 257 -28.24 69.18 -78.86
CA CYS A 257 -26.81 68.89 -78.91
C CYS A 257 -26.53 67.55 -78.22
N SER A 258 -26.18 66.60 -79.07
CA SER A 258 -25.72 65.25 -78.79
C SER A 258 -24.27 65.21 -78.26
N ARG A 259 -23.92 64.07 -77.63
CA ARG A 259 -22.58 63.50 -77.33
C ARG A 259 -22.10 63.80 -75.90
N ARG A 260 -21.50 62.86 -75.14
CA ARG A 260 -20.78 61.65 -75.55
C ARG A 260 -20.66 60.69 -74.36
N CYS A 261 -20.80 59.41 -74.69
CA CYS A 261 -20.40 58.25 -73.90
C CYS A 261 -18.87 58.24 -73.70
N TRP A 262 -18.40 57.88 -72.51
CA TRP A 262 -17.10 57.23 -72.29
C TRP A 262 -17.34 55.95 -71.46
N ARG A 263 -17.72 54.87 -72.16
CA ARG A 263 -17.33 53.52 -71.76
C ARG A 263 -15.98 53.24 -72.39
N ARG A 264 -14.97 52.94 -71.57
CA ARG A 264 -13.77 52.24 -72.02
C ARG A 264 -13.84 50.81 -71.48
N CYS A 265 -14.12 49.88 -72.39
CA CYS A 265 -13.92 48.45 -72.22
C CYS A 265 -12.64 48.08 -72.98
N THR A 266 -11.66 47.55 -72.26
CA THR A 266 -10.57 46.68 -72.71
C THR A 266 -10.27 45.83 -71.48
N SER A 267 -10.29 44.50 -71.42
CA SER A 267 -10.48 43.42 -72.38
C SER A 267 -10.49 42.13 -71.53
N ARG A 268 -11.46 41.23 -71.73
CA ARG A 268 -11.36 39.78 -71.40
C ARG A 268 -10.27 39.13 -72.31
N PRO A 269 -9.79 37.87 -72.13
CA PRO A 269 -10.33 36.73 -71.33
C PRO A 269 -9.25 35.84 -70.62
N GLY A 270 -9.65 34.86 -69.80
CA GLY A 270 -8.72 33.82 -69.33
C GLY A 270 -9.24 32.90 -68.23
N CYS A 271 -9.98 31.87 -68.63
CA CYS A 271 -10.56 30.78 -67.85
C CYS A 271 -9.71 30.11 -66.75
N SER A 272 -10.47 29.50 -65.83
CA SER A 272 -10.18 28.34 -64.96
C SER A 272 -9.82 28.73 -63.51
N ARG A 273 -10.41 28.17 -62.43
CA ARG A 273 -10.99 26.85 -62.19
C ARG A 273 -12.01 26.88 -61.04
N ARG A 274 -13.11 26.14 -61.25
CA ARG A 274 -13.73 25.12 -60.37
C ARG A 274 -14.41 25.51 -59.03
N ARG A 275 -15.74 25.20 -59.02
CA ARG A 275 -16.57 24.51 -57.99
C ARG A 275 -16.84 25.35 -56.70
N GLY A 276 -18.05 25.84 -56.40
CA GLY A 276 -19.33 25.12 -56.15
C GLY A 276 -19.29 24.52 -54.73
N TRP A 277 -20.14 24.84 -53.73
CA TRP A 277 -21.61 24.95 -53.61
C TRP A 277 -22.00 25.89 -52.43
N ALA A 278 -22.98 26.80 -52.56
CA ALA A 278 -24.39 26.76 -52.10
C ALA A 278 -24.66 26.89 -50.57
N HIS A 279 -25.28 28.01 -50.12
CA HIS A 279 -26.59 28.04 -49.42
C HIS A 279 -27.08 29.46 -49.06
N CYS A 280 -28.41 29.61 -49.00
CA CYS A 280 -29.26 30.82 -48.94
C CYS A 280 -29.21 31.65 -47.63
N PRO A 281 -29.65 32.92 -47.64
CA PRO A 281 -30.24 33.56 -46.46
C PRO A 281 -31.78 33.57 -46.50
N ARG A 282 -32.38 33.16 -45.38
CA ARG A 282 -33.81 33.25 -45.07
C ARG A 282 -34.26 34.71 -44.97
N THR A 283 -35.42 34.99 -45.54
CA THR A 283 -36.26 36.18 -45.31
C THR A 283 -37.20 35.97 -44.12
N ALA A 284 -37.33 37.00 -43.27
CA ALA A 284 -38.48 37.39 -42.45
C ALA A 284 -38.00 38.49 -41.46
N PRO A 285 -38.85 39.36 -40.91
CA PRO A 285 -40.33 39.30 -40.82
C PRO A 285 -41.09 39.89 -42.01
#